data_AF-A0A419TCG1-F1
#
_entry.id   AF-A0A419TCG1-F1
#
_cell.length_a   1.000
_cell.length_b   1.000
_cell.length_c   1.000
_cell.angle_alpha   90.00
_cell.angle_beta   90.00
_cell.angle_gamma   90.00
#
_symmetry.space_group_name_H-M   'P 1'
#
loop_
_entity.id
_entity.type
_entity.pdbx_description
1 polymer ?
#
loop_
_entity_poly.entity_id
_entity_poly.type
_entity_poly.pdbx_seq_one_letter_code
_entity_poly.pdbx_strand_id
1 'polypeptide(L)'
;MISIIIYVFVTTVILLTILLTNKTAEKANGDILLGVSLPHSELENNEVLKIIQDYHKTYTSAGLLSALLILPLLIISKYDSISILYVLAWCCLVFYRNFIIQKKYFNKLYQLKKDKGWYIEERQNIGIDTDESQFWVTGNYYNPNDKRIWVEKRFGIGTTTNMASWFGKLTYIFLAAIIIGTIALSIFIMPLDFGSVDLEVKNNVVFVNAPMRNDSFSLSDIQEVKQVKDLPKMRKRNGGDGNNFYIGSFYVQGYNNCSVYVHRNNPPYIFVTLSDRIVILNGDTPEKTESYYLLLTQ
;
A
#
# COMPACT_ATOMS: atom_id res chain seq x y z
N MET A 1 -11.43 -0.41 12.92
CA MET A 1 -10.45 -1.18 13.72
C MET A 1 -9.68 -2.18 12.86
N ILE A 2 -10.34 -2.97 12.01
CA ILE A 2 -9.68 -3.93 11.11
C ILE A 2 -8.73 -3.22 10.12
N SER A 3 -9.15 -2.12 9.47
CA SER A 3 -8.29 -1.38 8.52
C SER A 3 -6.97 -0.89 9.16
N ILE A 4 -7.03 -0.37 10.40
CA ILE A 4 -5.83 0.06 11.17
C ILE A 4 -4.81 -1.07 11.26
N ILE A 5 -5.27 -2.24 11.71
CA ILE A 5 -4.42 -3.41 11.94
C ILE A 5 -3.76 -3.82 10.62
N ILE A 6 -4.52 -3.83 9.52
CA ILE A 6 -3.99 -4.16 8.19
C ILE A 6 -2.90 -3.18 7.77
N TYR A 7 -3.15 -1.86 7.80
CA TYR A 7 -2.18 -0.88 7.32
C TYR A 7 -0.91 -0.85 8.18
N VAL A 8 -1.04 -0.93 9.51
CA VAL A 8 0.09 -0.99 10.43
C VAL A 8 0.88 -2.30 10.23
N PHE A 9 0.21 -3.44 10.08
CA PHE A 9 0.87 -4.71 9.84
C PHE A 9 1.68 -4.69 8.53
N VAL A 10 1.06 -4.26 7.43
CA VAL A 10 1.70 -4.21 6.11
C VAL A 10 2.94 -3.32 6.12
N THR A 11 2.81 -2.08 6.63
CA THR A 11 3.94 -1.15 6.71
C THR A 11 5.05 -1.64 7.63
N THR A 12 4.70 -2.29 8.74
CA THR A 12 5.67 -2.91 9.66
C THR A 12 6.45 -4.04 8.99
N VAL A 13 5.76 -4.94 8.28
CA VAL A 13 6.40 -6.05 7.54
C VAL A 13 7.35 -5.52 6.46
N ILE A 14 6.95 -4.50 5.72
CA ILE A 14 7.81 -3.84 4.71
C ILE A 14 9.05 -3.25 5.40
N LEU A 15 8.88 -2.51 6.49
CA LEU A 15 9.99 -1.91 7.22
C LEU A 15 10.97 -2.97 7.75
N LEU A 16 10.45 -4.03 8.37
CA LEU A 16 11.26 -5.14 8.88
C LEU A 16 12.05 -5.81 7.75
N THR A 17 11.41 -6.06 6.61
CA THR A 17 12.07 -6.67 5.44
C THR A 17 13.23 -5.81 4.96
N ILE A 18 13.04 -4.49 4.88
CA ILE A 18 14.10 -3.55 4.51
C ILE A 18 15.21 -3.58 5.55
N LEU A 19 14.91 -3.47 6.84
CA LEU A 19 15.92 -3.49 7.90
C LEU A 19 16.73 -4.79 7.91
N LEU A 20 16.08 -5.94 7.74
CA LEU A 20 16.76 -7.24 7.64
C LEU A 20 17.64 -7.32 6.40
N THR A 21 17.17 -6.84 5.25
CA THR A 21 17.96 -6.81 4.00
C THR A 21 19.22 -5.96 4.17
N ASN A 22 19.11 -4.79 4.78
CA ASN A 22 20.28 -3.92 5.04
C ASN A 22 21.24 -4.59 6.04
N LYS A 23 20.71 -5.17 7.13
CA LYS A 23 21.52 -5.90 8.12
C LYS A 23 22.28 -7.07 7.49
N THR A 24 21.68 -7.77 6.53
CA THR A 24 22.37 -8.87 5.82
C THR A 24 23.49 -8.36 4.90
N ALA A 25 23.37 -7.15 4.35
CA ALA A 25 24.40 -6.56 3.50
C ALA A 25 25.66 -6.13 4.26
N GLU A 26 25.57 -6.00 5.59
CA GLU A 26 26.72 -5.73 6.47
C GLU A 26 27.66 -6.92 6.62
N LYS A 27 27.14 -8.13 6.37
CA LYS A 27 27.92 -9.36 6.46
C LYS A 27 28.47 -9.69 5.09
N ALA A 28 29.75 -10.03 5.04
CA ALA A 28 30.35 -10.53 3.82
C ALA A 28 29.66 -11.83 3.38
N ASN A 29 29.29 -11.91 2.10
CA ASN A 29 28.85 -13.13 1.46
C ASN A 29 29.95 -13.56 0.47
N GLY A 30 30.83 -14.45 0.93
CA GLY A 30 32.12 -14.68 0.27
C GLY A 30 32.94 -13.39 0.26
N ASP A 31 33.35 -12.96 -0.93
CA ASP A 31 34.15 -11.75 -1.12
C ASP A 31 33.31 -10.48 -1.31
N ILE A 32 31.97 -10.58 -1.27
CA ILE A 32 31.07 -9.45 -1.52
C ILE A 32 30.61 -8.85 -0.21
N LEU A 33 30.89 -7.56 -0.03
CA LEU A 33 30.47 -6.75 1.11
C LEU A 33 29.85 -5.44 0.61
N LEU A 34 28.64 -5.10 1.09
CA LEU A 34 27.90 -3.90 0.64
C LEU A 34 27.83 -3.76 -0.90
N GLY A 35 27.78 -4.89 -1.61
CA GLY A 35 27.76 -4.94 -3.07
C GLY A 35 29.11 -4.90 -3.79
N VAL A 36 30.21 -4.69 -3.07
CA VAL A 36 31.56 -4.56 -3.62
C VAL A 36 32.36 -5.84 -3.34
N SER A 37 33.03 -6.37 -4.36
CA SER A 37 33.95 -7.50 -4.21
C SER A 37 35.31 -7.02 -3.68
N LEU A 38 35.75 -7.58 -2.56
CA LEU A 38 37.00 -7.26 -1.85
C LEU A 38 37.82 -8.54 -1.61
N PRO A 39 39.16 -8.47 -1.60
CA PRO A 39 40.00 -9.57 -1.13
C PRO A 39 39.66 -9.96 0.30
N HIS A 40 39.68 -11.26 0.60
CA HIS A 40 39.27 -11.78 1.91
C HIS A 40 40.08 -11.19 3.08
N SER A 41 41.36 -10.88 2.86
CA SER A 41 42.25 -10.26 3.85
C SER A 41 41.82 -8.84 4.27
N GLU A 42 41.05 -8.14 3.43
CA GLU A 42 40.69 -6.73 3.65
C GLU A 42 39.28 -6.56 4.23
N LEU A 43 38.52 -7.64 4.40
CA LEU A 43 37.18 -7.59 4.99
C LEU A 43 37.19 -7.08 6.44
N GLU A 44 38.29 -7.34 7.17
CA GLU A 44 38.50 -6.88 8.55
C GLU A 44 39.31 -5.57 8.63
N ASN A 45 39.58 -4.91 7.50
CA ASN A 45 40.32 -3.66 7.47
C ASN A 45 39.55 -2.55 8.23
N ASN A 46 40.25 -1.79 9.07
CA ASN A 46 39.66 -0.72 9.88
C ASN A 46 38.89 0.33 9.06
N GLU A 47 39.36 0.67 7.86
CA GLU A 47 38.68 1.61 6.97
C GLU A 47 37.36 1.02 6.44
N VAL A 48 37.33 -0.27 6.13
CA VAL A 48 36.13 -1.02 5.71
C VAL A 48 35.13 -1.12 6.86
N LEU A 49 35.58 -1.54 8.05
CA LEU A 49 34.74 -1.65 9.24
C LEU A 49 34.09 -0.31 9.62
N LYS A 50 34.80 0.81 9.45
CA LYS A 50 34.23 2.15 9.67
C LYS A 50 33.10 2.46 8.70
N ILE A 51 33.23 2.09 7.42
CA ILE A 51 32.17 2.25 6.41
C ILE A 51 30.93 1.43 6.79
N ILE A 52 31.11 0.18 7.27
CA ILE A 52 30.02 -0.67 7.74
C ILE A 52 29.33 -0.04 8.96
N GLN A 53 30.08 0.45 9.95
CA GLN A 53 29.51 1.09 11.13
C GLN A 53 28.70 2.34 10.78
N ASP A 54 29.20 3.17 9.87
CA ASP A 54 28.49 4.35 9.38
C ASP A 54 27.21 3.96 8.61
N TYR A 55 27.26 2.88 7.84
CA TYR A 55 26.12 2.32 7.14
C TYR A 55 25.04 1.84 8.12
N HIS A 56 25.43 1.05 9.12
CA HIS A 56 24.57 0.55 10.20
C HIS A 56 23.79 1.70 10.86
N LYS A 57 24.50 2.72 11.31
CA LYS A 57 23.91 3.91 11.96
C LYS A 57 22.94 4.64 11.02
N THR A 58 23.29 4.74 9.75
CA THR A 58 22.49 5.49 8.77
C THR A 58 21.19 4.78 8.41
N TYR A 59 21.21 3.47 8.11
CA TYR A 59 19.96 2.78 7.81
C TYR A 59 19.12 2.57 9.07
N THR A 60 19.73 2.42 10.25
CA THR A 60 19.00 2.27 11.51
C THR A 60 18.25 3.56 11.86
N SER A 61 18.91 4.72 11.79
CA SER A 61 18.25 6.01 12.03
C SER A 61 17.16 6.31 10.99
N ALA A 62 17.41 6.00 9.72
CA ALA A 62 16.39 6.05 8.68
C ALA A 62 15.20 5.11 8.99
N GLY A 63 15.47 3.91 9.48
CA GLY A 63 14.45 2.95 9.91
C GLY A 63 13.57 3.46 11.04
N LEU A 64 14.17 4.07 12.06
CA LEU A 64 13.45 4.69 13.17
C LEU A 64 12.54 5.84 12.69
N LEU A 65 13.07 6.71 11.81
CA LEU A 65 12.26 7.76 11.19
C LEU A 65 11.08 7.17 10.40
N SER A 66 11.30 6.10 9.65
CA SER A 66 10.21 5.39 8.95
C SER A 66 9.16 4.79 9.89
N ALA A 67 9.58 4.24 11.03
CA ALA A 67 8.67 3.71 12.04
C ALA A 67 7.81 4.83 12.65
N LEU A 68 8.41 5.99 12.93
CA LEU A 68 7.66 7.15 13.42
C LEU A 68 6.60 7.63 12.41
N LEU A 69 6.91 7.56 11.12
CA LEU A 69 5.95 7.87 10.05
C LEU A 69 4.84 6.82 9.88
N ILE A 70 4.82 5.72 10.65
CA ILE A 70 3.67 4.81 10.69
C ILE A 70 2.59 5.36 11.65
N LEU A 71 2.97 6.15 12.67
CA LEU A 71 2.04 6.62 13.71
C LEU A 71 0.83 7.41 13.18
N PRO A 72 0.95 8.28 12.15
CA PRO A 72 -0.21 8.97 11.59
C PRO A 72 -1.31 8.03 11.09
N LEU A 73 -0.98 6.79 10.68
CA LEU A 73 -1.95 5.77 10.27
C LEU A 73 -2.96 5.42 11.37
N LEU A 74 -2.61 5.60 12.65
CA LEU A 74 -3.54 5.36 13.75
C LEU A 74 -4.76 6.29 13.71
N ILE A 75 -4.64 7.46 13.07
CA ILE A 75 -5.70 8.46 12.95
C ILE A 75 -6.34 8.41 11.56
N ILE A 76 -5.52 8.40 10.49
CA ILE A 76 -6.03 8.53 9.11
C ILE A 76 -6.72 7.27 8.58
N SER A 77 -6.46 6.11 9.19
CA SER A 77 -7.09 4.80 8.92
C SER A 77 -8.61 4.77 9.00
N LYS A 78 -9.25 5.82 9.53
CA LYS A 78 -10.70 6.01 9.40
C LYS A 78 -11.12 6.18 7.94
N TYR A 79 -10.24 6.74 7.10
CA TYR A 79 -10.46 7.01 5.69
C TYR A 79 -9.57 6.08 4.87
N ASP A 80 -10.18 5.08 4.22
CA ASP A 80 -9.42 4.02 3.53
C ASP A 80 -8.69 4.56 2.28
N SER A 81 -9.31 5.48 1.53
CA SER A 81 -8.68 6.15 0.38
C SER A 81 -7.41 6.89 0.78
N ILE A 82 -7.50 7.77 1.78
CA ILE A 82 -6.35 8.55 2.26
C ILE A 82 -5.26 7.64 2.82
N SER A 83 -5.65 6.57 3.51
CA SER A 83 -4.70 5.60 4.06
C SER A 83 -3.92 4.86 2.98
N ILE A 84 -4.58 4.46 1.89
CA ILE A 84 -3.92 3.83 0.74
C ILE A 84 -2.89 4.78 0.11
N LEU A 85 -3.26 6.05 -0.13
CA LEU A 85 -2.33 7.04 -0.67
C LEU A 85 -1.16 7.31 0.26
N TYR A 86 -1.43 7.38 1.57
CA TYR A 86 -0.40 7.57 2.57
C TYR A 86 0.58 6.41 2.60
N VAL A 87 0.09 5.16 2.65
CA VAL A 87 0.93 3.95 2.62
C VAL A 87 1.74 3.88 1.33
N LEU A 88 1.16 4.24 0.19
CA LEU A 88 1.87 4.30 -1.09
C LEU A 88 3.01 5.33 -1.06
N ALA A 89 2.72 6.55 -0.62
CA ALA A 89 3.72 7.61 -0.50
C ALA A 89 4.83 7.25 0.50
N TRP A 90 4.46 6.66 1.64
CA TRP A 90 5.38 6.13 2.63
C TRP A 90 6.28 5.06 2.00
N CYS A 91 5.71 4.08 1.29
CA CYS A 91 6.49 3.03 0.62
C CYS A 91 7.50 3.65 -0.36
N CYS A 92 7.05 4.52 -1.26
CA CYS A 92 7.91 5.21 -2.22
C CYS A 92 9.06 5.94 -1.50
N LEU A 93 8.77 6.66 -0.43
CA LEU A 93 9.78 7.37 0.36
C LEU A 93 10.79 6.41 1.01
N VAL A 94 10.32 5.32 1.64
CA VAL A 94 11.19 4.35 2.32
C VAL A 94 12.09 3.62 1.32
N PHE A 95 11.53 3.14 0.22
CA PHE A 95 12.30 2.47 -0.85
C PHE A 95 13.31 3.43 -1.49
N TYR A 96 12.89 4.65 -1.84
CA TYR A 96 13.77 5.65 -2.43
C TYR A 96 14.93 6.00 -1.49
N ARG A 97 14.64 6.31 -0.23
CA ARG A 97 15.68 6.63 0.76
C ARG A 97 16.61 5.44 0.99
N ASN A 98 16.07 4.22 1.04
CA ASN A 98 16.89 3.02 1.18
C ASN A 98 17.85 2.85 -0.03
N PHE A 99 17.35 3.02 -1.25
CA PHE A 99 18.17 2.99 -2.46
C PHE A 99 19.31 4.01 -2.43
N ILE A 100 19.03 5.24 -1.98
CA ILE A 100 20.06 6.29 -1.84
C ILE A 100 21.13 5.90 -0.80
N ILE A 101 20.73 5.30 0.33
CA ILE A 101 21.67 4.82 1.34
C ILE A 101 22.57 3.72 0.75
N GLN A 102 21.98 2.69 0.12
CA GLN A 102 22.75 1.61 -0.51
C GLN A 102 23.74 2.15 -1.54
N LYS A 103 23.28 3.02 -2.44
CA LYS A 103 24.12 3.67 -3.46
C LYS A 103 25.28 4.45 -2.84
N LYS A 104 25.02 5.21 -1.77
CA LYS A 104 26.05 6.00 -1.07
C LYS A 104 27.16 5.11 -0.52
N TYR A 105 26.81 4.02 0.15
CA TYR A 105 27.79 3.15 0.82
C TYR A 105 28.48 2.17 -0.12
N PHE A 106 27.79 1.70 -1.17
CA PHE A 106 28.41 1.01 -2.30
C PHE A 106 29.50 1.89 -2.93
N ASN A 107 29.18 3.16 -3.26
CA ASN A 107 30.15 4.07 -3.86
C ASN A 107 31.33 4.36 -2.93
N LYS A 108 31.10 4.55 -1.63
CA LYS A 108 32.18 4.75 -0.65
C LYS A 108 33.16 3.58 -0.63
N LEU A 109 32.64 2.36 -0.53
CA LEU A 109 33.48 1.16 -0.47
C LEU A 109 34.17 0.88 -1.81
N TYR A 110 33.48 1.16 -2.92
CA TYR A 110 34.04 1.01 -4.26
C TYR A 110 35.19 1.99 -4.55
N GLN A 111 35.09 3.23 -4.06
CA GLN A 111 36.21 4.17 -4.17
C GLN A 111 37.39 3.75 -3.29
N LEU A 112 37.13 3.30 -2.06
CA LEU A 112 38.19 2.76 -1.20
C LEU A 112 38.92 1.59 -1.87
N LYS A 113 38.18 0.66 -2.48
CA LYS A 113 38.75 -0.45 -3.28
C LYS A 113 39.71 0.06 -4.36
N LYS A 114 39.31 1.11 -5.10
CA LYS A 114 40.11 1.70 -6.16
C LYS A 114 41.37 2.37 -5.62
N ASP A 115 41.23 3.18 -4.56
CA ASP A 115 42.32 3.94 -3.97
C ASP A 115 43.42 3.02 -3.41
N LYS A 116 43.04 1.85 -2.89
CA LYS A 116 43.96 0.86 -2.33
C LYS A 116 44.42 -0.20 -3.34
N GLY A 117 43.88 -0.20 -4.56
CA GLY A 117 44.22 -1.19 -5.59
C GLY A 117 43.80 -2.62 -5.25
N TRP A 118 42.71 -2.79 -4.49
CA TRP A 118 42.23 -4.10 -4.04
C TRP A 118 41.51 -4.86 -5.15
N TYR A 119 42.28 -5.53 -6.01
CA TYR A 119 41.79 -6.41 -7.06
C TYR A 119 42.00 -7.88 -6.67
N ILE A 120 41.10 -8.76 -7.10
CA ILE A 120 41.16 -10.21 -6.78
C ILE A 120 42.03 -10.89 -7.86
N GLU A 121 43.26 -11.27 -7.50
CA GLU A 121 44.29 -11.79 -8.42
C GLU A 121 43.90 -13.09 -9.15
N GLU A 122 43.14 -13.99 -8.51
CA GLU A 122 42.75 -15.28 -9.14
C GLU A 122 41.93 -15.12 -10.43
N ARG A 123 41.24 -14.00 -10.63
CA ARG A 123 40.52 -13.74 -11.89
C ARG A 123 41.41 -13.24 -13.03
N GLN A 124 42.62 -12.74 -12.74
CA GLN A 124 43.54 -12.27 -13.79
C GLN A 124 44.25 -13.43 -14.50
N ASN A 125 44.59 -14.52 -13.80
CA ASN A 125 45.36 -15.64 -14.35
C ASN A 125 44.59 -16.54 -15.35
N ILE A 126 43.27 -16.39 -15.47
CA ILE A 126 42.42 -17.15 -16.42
C ILE A 126 42.11 -16.31 -17.67
N GLY A 127 42.62 -15.07 -17.78
CA GLY A 127 42.33 -14.18 -18.91
C GLY A 127 40.87 -13.71 -19.00
N ILE A 128 40.06 -13.98 -17.97
CA ILE A 128 38.69 -13.48 -17.87
C ILE A 128 38.73 -12.27 -16.94
N ASP A 129 38.81 -11.07 -17.49
CA ASP A 129 38.56 -9.83 -16.75
C ASP A 129 37.09 -9.80 -16.30
N THR A 130 36.79 -10.57 -15.26
CA THR A 130 35.43 -10.85 -14.77
C THR A 130 35.14 -10.04 -13.51
N ASP A 131 35.62 -8.80 -13.41
CA ASP A 131 35.04 -7.89 -12.44
C ASP A 131 33.64 -7.47 -12.94
N GLU A 132 32.65 -8.35 -12.75
CA GLU A 132 31.25 -8.09 -13.06
C GLU A 132 30.73 -6.83 -12.34
N SER A 133 31.46 -6.26 -11.36
CA SER A 133 31.13 -4.98 -10.72
C SER A 133 30.93 -3.85 -11.73
N GLN A 134 31.59 -3.90 -12.89
CA GLN A 134 31.38 -2.92 -13.96
C GLN A 134 29.95 -2.89 -14.51
N PHE A 135 29.24 -4.03 -14.46
CA PHE A 135 27.84 -4.15 -14.88
C PHE A 135 26.87 -3.75 -13.77
N TRP A 136 27.33 -3.50 -12.55
CA TRP A 136 26.49 -3.01 -11.44
C TRP A 136 26.48 -1.49 -11.38
N VAL A 137 25.80 -0.87 -12.35
CA VAL A 137 25.71 0.58 -12.46
C VAL A 137 24.62 1.10 -11.53
N THR A 138 25.01 1.91 -10.54
CA THR A 138 24.08 2.55 -9.57
C THR A 138 23.20 1.57 -8.78
N GLY A 139 23.71 0.37 -8.51
CA GLY A 139 23.01 -0.66 -7.73
C GLY A 139 22.08 -1.57 -8.54
N ASN A 140 21.99 -1.37 -9.85
CA ASN A 140 21.24 -2.22 -10.78
C ASN A 140 22.20 -2.98 -11.70
N TYR A 141 21.83 -4.20 -12.09
CA TYR A 141 22.64 -5.03 -12.99
C TYR A 141 22.29 -4.72 -14.45
N TYR A 142 23.29 -4.37 -15.24
CA TYR A 142 23.20 -4.04 -16.66
C TYR A 142 24.29 -4.79 -17.43
N ASN A 143 23.98 -6.00 -17.91
CA ASN A 143 24.88 -6.74 -18.79
C ASN A 143 24.16 -7.19 -20.06
N PRO A 144 24.36 -6.51 -21.21
CA PRO A 144 23.76 -6.90 -22.48
C PRO A 144 24.17 -8.30 -22.98
N ASN A 145 25.33 -8.78 -22.55
CA ASN A 145 25.86 -10.09 -22.94
C ASN A 145 25.35 -11.23 -22.05
N ASP A 146 24.78 -10.90 -20.87
CA ASP A 146 24.16 -11.88 -19.99
C ASP A 146 22.69 -12.09 -20.36
N LYS A 147 22.35 -13.30 -20.82
CA LYS A 147 20.98 -13.67 -21.20
C LYS A 147 20.08 -13.99 -20.00
N ARG A 148 20.63 -14.08 -18.78
CA ARG A 148 19.85 -14.32 -17.57
C ARG A 148 18.95 -13.12 -17.28
N ILE A 149 17.68 -13.40 -17.01
CA ILE A 149 16.71 -12.39 -16.57
C ILE A 149 16.90 -12.12 -15.08
N TRP A 150 17.00 -13.17 -14.28
CA TRP A 150 17.19 -13.11 -12.84
C TRP A 150 18.66 -13.32 -12.49
N VAL A 151 19.21 -12.38 -11.73
CA VAL A 151 20.60 -12.40 -11.26
C VAL A 151 20.59 -12.18 -9.76
N GLU A 152 21.49 -12.82 -9.03
CA GLU A 152 21.59 -12.61 -7.59
C GLU A 152 21.92 -11.15 -7.25
N LYS A 153 21.28 -10.61 -6.21
CA LYS A 153 21.63 -9.29 -5.69
C LYS A 153 23.00 -9.36 -5.03
N ARG A 154 23.83 -8.36 -5.32
CA ARG A 154 25.07 -8.15 -4.56
C ARG A 154 24.86 -7.44 -3.22
N PHE A 155 23.68 -6.85 -3.04
CA PHE A 155 23.34 -6.08 -1.86
C PHE A 155 22.15 -6.73 -1.14
N GLY A 156 22.40 -7.27 0.05
CA GLY A 156 21.40 -8.00 0.83
C GLY A 156 21.05 -9.35 0.19
N ILE A 157 19.82 -9.82 0.43
CA ILE A 157 19.34 -11.14 -0.02
C ILE A 157 18.39 -11.00 -1.21
N GLY A 158 18.42 -11.99 -2.09
CA GLY A 158 17.43 -12.20 -3.16
C GLY A 158 17.98 -11.98 -4.56
N THR A 159 17.07 -11.83 -5.52
CA THR A 159 17.40 -11.66 -6.94
C THR A 159 17.00 -10.27 -7.43
N THR A 160 17.69 -9.81 -8.47
CA THR A 160 17.38 -8.61 -9.25
C THR A 160 17.22 -8.98 -10.71
N THR A 161 16.68 -8.06 -11.51
CA THR A 161 16.55 -8.25 -12.96
C THR A 161 17.73 -7.64 -13.70
N ASN A 162 18.22 -8.33 -14.74
CA ASN A 162 19.13 -7.73 -15.70
C ASN A 162 18.40 -6.66 -16.51
N MET A 163 18.75 -5.39 -16.28
CA MET A 163 18.10 -4.23 -16.87
C MET A 163 18.49 -4.00 -18.34
N ALA A 164 19.50 -4.70 -18.85
CA ALA A 164 19.78 -4.75 -20.28
C ALA A 164 18.76 -5.61 -21.05
N SER A 165 18.05 -6.53 -20.35
CA SER A 165 17.03 -7.39 -20.96
C SER A 165 15.71 -6.64 -21.20
N TRP A 166 14.95 -7.09 -22.21
CA TRP A 166 13.63 -6.53 -22.47
C TRP A 166 12.66 -6.79 -21.30
N PHE A 167 12.77 -7.96 -20.64
CA PHE A 167 11.95 -8.31 -19.48
C PHE A 167 12.25 -7.40 -18.27
N GLY A 168 13.52 -7.05 -18.03
CA GLY A 168 13.91 -6.11 -16.98
C GLY A 168 13.34 -4.70 -17.19
N LYS A 169 13.15 -4.27 -18.44
CA LYS A 169 12.45 -3.00 -18.73
C LYS A 169 10.94 -3.11 -18.45
N LEU A 170 10.35 -4.26 -18.77
CA LEU A 170 8.92 -4.52 -18.54
C LEU A 170 8.55 -4.50 -17.05
N THR A 171 9.42 -5.01 -16.16
CA THR A 171 9.14 -5.00 -14.71
C THR A 171 8.98 -3.59 -14.14
N TYR A 172 9.74 -2.60 -14.63
CA TYR A 172 9.59 -1.20 -14.23
C TYR A 172 8.32 -0.56 -14.77
N ILE A 173 7.92 -0.86 -16.01
CA ILE A 173 6.64 -0.41 -16.56
C ILE A 173 5.49 -0.98 -15.73
N PHE A 174 5.56 -2.27 -15.38
CA PHE A 174 4.56 -2.92 -14.54
C PHE A 174 4.50 -2.30 -13.13
N LEU A 175 5.65 -2.01 -12.52
CA LEU A 175 5.71 -1.31 -11.23
C LEU A 175 5.06 0.08 -11.30
N ALA A 176 5.35 0.85 -12.36
CA ALA A 176 4.73 2.15 -12.57
C ALA A 176 3.20 2.03 -12.75
N ALA A 177 2.74 1.02 -13.48
CA ALA A 177 1.31 0.74 -13.64
C ALA A 177 0.63 0.38 -12.31
N ILE A 178 1.29 -0.37 -11.42
CA ILE A 178 0.77 -0.66 -10.08
C ILE A 178 0.62 0.63 -9.25
N ILE A 179 1.62 1.51 -9.30
CA ILE A 179 1.58 2.79 -8.56
C ILE A 179 0.40 3.64 -9.06
N ILE A 180 0.27 3.81 -10.38
CA ILE A 180 -0.82 4.57 -11.00
C ILE A 180 -2.17 3.93 -10.69
N GLY A 181 -2.28 2.60 -10.84
CA GLY A 181 -3.49 1.86 -10.52
C GLY A 181 -3.91 1.99 -9.06
N THR A 182 -2.95 2.02 -8.13
CA THR A 182 -3.20 2.24 -6.69
C THR A 182 -3.75 3.65 -6.43
N ILE A 183 -3.18 4.67 -7.08
CA ILE A 183 -3.66 6.05 -6.99
C ILE A 183 -5.09 6.14 -7.56
N ALA A 184 -5.31 5.59 -8.76
CA ALA A 184 -6.61 5.59 -9.40
C ALA A 184 -7.67 4.87 -8.57
N LEU A 185 -7.33 3.70 -8.00
CA LEU A 185 -8.20 2.96 -7.09
C LEU A 185 -8.56 3.80 -5.85
N SER A 186 -7.57 4.47 -5.25
CA SER A 186 -7.82 5.34 -4.10
C SER A 186 -8.77 6.48 -4.43
N ILE A 187 -8.62 7.12 -5.60
CA ILE A 187 -9.51 8.18 -6.05
C ILE A 187 -10.91 7.63 -6.29
N PHE A 188 -11.01 6.45 -6.93
CA PHE A 188 -12.28 5.79 -7.22
C PHE A 188 -13.08 5.45 -5.96
N ILE A 189 -12.43 5.01 -4.87
CA ILE A 189 -13.10 4.66 -3.61
C ILE A 189 -13.31 5.86 -2.67
N MET A 190 -12.74 7.03 -2.97
CA MET A 190 -12.85 8.23 -2.14
C MET A 190 -14.30 8.64 -1.77
N PRO A 191 -15.32 8.45 -2.63
CA PRO A 191 -16.71 8.67 -2.23
C PRO A 191 -17.16 7.82 -1.04
N LEU A 192 -16.57 6.64 -0.79
CA LEU A 192 -16.89 5.84 0.41
C LEU A 192 -16.33 6.45 1.70
N ASP A 193 -15.44 7.42 1.62
CA ASP A 193 -14.88 8.09 2.79
C ASP A 193 -15.58 9.43 3.07
N PHE A 194 -15.93 10.16 2.01
CA PHE A 194 -16.39 11.55 2.09
C PHE A 194 -17.74 11.82 1.41
N GLY A 195 -18.32 10.84 0.72
CA GLY A 195 -19.61 10.99 0.07
C GLY A 195 -20.75 11.09 1.08
N SER A 196 -21.96 11.24 0.57
CA SER A 196 -23.18 11.30 1.37
C SER A 196 -24.28 10.48 0.70
N VAL A 197 -25.30 10.09 1.46
CA VAL A 197 -26.51 9.47 0.90
C VAL A 197 -27.50 10.60 0.73
N ASP A 198 -27.95 10.78 -0.51
CA ASP A 198 -28.87 11.83 -0.92
C ASP A 198 -30.14 11.22 -1.52
N LEU A 199 -31.30 11.73 -1.10
CA LEU A 199 -32.59 11.37 -1.67
C LEU A 199 -33.13 12.48 -2.57
N GLU A 200 -33.54 12.11 -3.78
CA GLU A 200 -34.27 13.00 -4.69
C GLU A 200 -35.59 12.35 -5.10
N VAL A 201 -36.70 13.10 -5.06
CA VAL A 201 -38.00 12.61 -5.54
C VAL A 201 -38.35 13.32 -6.84
N LYS A 202 -38.61 12.54 -7.89
CA LYS A 202 -39.07 13.04 -9.19
C LYS A 202 -40.15 12.11 -9.73
N ASN A 203 -41.30 12.66 -10.12
CA ASN A 203 -42.40 11.93 -10.76
C ASN A 203 -42.81 10.64 -10.02
N ASN A 204 -43.05 10.71 -8.70
CA ASN A 204 -43.43 9.56 -7.86
C ASN A 204 -42.34 8.47 -7.68
N VAL A 205 -41.09 8.77 -8.07
CA VAL A 205 -39.93 7.89 -7.90
C VAL A 205 -38.93 8.55 -6.95
N VAL A 206 -38.51 7.79 -5.94
CA VAL A 206 -37.41 8.14 -5.04
C VAL A 206 -36.12 7.61 -5.64
N PHE A 207 -35.15 8.49 -5.83
CA PHE A 207 -33.78 8.17 -6.22
C PHE A 207 -32.89 8.25 -4.98
N VAL A 208 -32.24 7.14 -4.67
CA VAL A 208 -31.23 7.03 -3.63
C VAL A 208 -29.86 7.16 -4.29
N ASN A 209 -29.22 8.31 -4.14
CA ASN A 209 -27.87 8.56 -4.60
C ASN A 209 -26.92 8.29 -3.44
N ALA A 210 -26.31 7.09 -3.41
CA ALA A 210 -25.33 6.72 -2.40
C ALA A 210 -23.93 6.61 -3.01
N PRO A 211 -22.86 6.70 -2.20
CA PRO A 211 -21.51 6.59 -2.70
C PRO A 211 -21.29 5.30 -3.50
N MET A 212 -20.83 5.44 -4.74
CA MET A 212 -20.57 4.35 -5.69
C MET A 212 -21.77 3.49 -6.10
N ARG A 213 -22.99 3.76 -5.60
CA ARG A 213 -24.18 2.96 -5.94
C ARG A 213 -25.44 3.79 -5.83
N ASN A 214 -26.20 3.83 -6.91
CA ASN A 214 -27.53 4.42 -6.92
C ASN A 214 -28.60 3.34 -6.81
N ASP A 215 -29.76 3.70 -6.29
CA ASP A 215 -30.98 2.89 -6.24
C ASP A 215 -32.20 3.75 -6.51
N SER A 216 -33.33 3.11 -6.80
CA SER A 216 -34.60 3.80 -6.96
C SER A 216 -35.79 2.91 -6.61
N PHE A 217 -36.87 3.52 -6.14
CA PHE A 217 -38.15 2.85 -5.89
C PHE A 217 -39.30 3.85 -5.99
N SER A 218 -40.52 3.37 -6.25
CA SER A 218 -41.69 4.25 -6.33
C SER A 218 -42.27 4.52 -4.93
N LEU A 219 -42.76 5.74 -4.69
CA LEU A 219 -43.48 6.07 -3.47
C LEU A 219 -44.75 5.21 -3.31
N SER A 220 -45.40 4.82 -4.41
CA SER A 220 -46.59 3.96 -4.37
C SER A 220 -46.30 2.53 -3.92
N ASP A 221 -45.04 2.09 -3.98
CA ASP A 221 -44.65 0.73 -3.55
C ASP A 221 -44.36 0.66 -2.04
N ILE A 222 -44.34 1.80 -1.35
CA ILE A 222 -44.09 1.89 0.08
C ILE A 222 -45.29 1.32 0.85
N GLN A 223 -45.03 0.27 1.61
CA GLN A 223 -46.01 -0.34 2.52
C GLN A 223 -45.88 0.23 3.93
N GLU A 224 -44.65 0.53 4.36
CA GLU A 224 -44.38 1.02 5.71
C GLU A 224 -43.04 1.78 5.75
N VAL A 225 -42.98 2.85 6.52
CA VAL A 225 -41.74 3.56 6.85
C VAL A 225 -41.57 3.60 8.36
N LYS A 226 -40.41 3.19 8.86
CA LYS A 226 -40.07 3.17 10.30
C LYS A 226 -38.73 3.84 10.56
N GLN A 227 -38.64 4.63 11.61
CA GLN A 227 -37.37 5.07 12.16
C GLN A 227 -36.93 4.18 13.32
N VAL A 228 -35.66 3.81 13.32
CA VAL A 228 -35.03 3.03 14.39
C VAL A 228 -33.74 3.70 14.85
N LYS A 229 -33.40 3.57 16.13
CA LYS A 229 -32.13 4.10 16.68
C LYS A 229 -30.97 3.10 16.53
N ASP A 230 -31.28 1.81 16.53
CA ASP A 230 -30.29 0.74 16.48
C ASP A 230 -30.52 -0.14 15.26
N LEU A 231 -29.42 -0.53 14.59
CA LEU A 231 -29.48 -1.46 13.47
C LEU A 231 -29.45 -2.91 13.98
N PRO A 232 -30.27 -3.81 13.42
CA PRO A 232 -30.14 -5.25 13.64
C PRO A 232 -28.76 -5.75 13.23
N LYS A 233 -28.40 -6.98 13.62
CA LYS A 233 -27.17 -7.60 13.11
C LYS A 233 -27.27 -7.74 11.59
N MET A 234 -26.24 -7.24 10.89
CA MET A 234 -26.15 -7.28 9.43
C MET A 234 -24.90 -8.02 8.97
N ARG A 235 -24.99 -8.69 7.83
CA ARG A 235 -23.85 -9.27 7.11
C ARG A 235 -23.94 -8.93 5.64
N LYS A 236 -22.87 -8.36 5.09
CA LYS A 236 -22.81 -7.99 3.67
C LYS A 236 -23.00 -9.22 2.76
N ARG A 237 -23.85 -9.08 1.74
CA ARG A 237 -23.98 -10.02 0.62
C ARG A 237 -23.28 -9.49 -0.64
N ASN A 238 -23.44 -8.20 -0.96
CA ASN A 238 -22.79 -7.53 -2.08
C ASN A 238 -22.67 -6.02 -1.82
N GLY A 239 -21.52 -5.41 -2.09
CA GLY A 239 -21.29 -3.96 -2.00
C GLY A 239 -20.13 -3.56 -1.07
N GLY A 240 -20.24 -2.37 -0.49
CA GLY A 240 -19.28 -1.77 0.43
C GLY A 240 -19.65 -2.00 1.89
N ASP A 241 -18.66 -2.39 2.69
CA ASP A 241 -18.72 -2.44 4.16
C ASP A 241 -17.44 -1.74 4.65
N GLY A 242 -17.45 -0.42 4.53
CA GLY A 242 -16.32 0.44 4.87
C GLY A 242 -16.44 0.97 6.29
N ASN A 243 -15.45 1.72 6.77
CA ASN A 243 -15.47 2.27 8.13
C ASN A 243 -16.63 3.26 8.37
N ASN A 244 -17.03 4.02 7.35
CA ASN A 244 -18.07 5.04 7.46
C ASN A 244 -19.43 4.59 6.90
N PHE A 245 -19.47 3.58 6.02
CA PHE A 245 -20.69 3.21 5.28
C PHE A 245 -20.99 1.71 5.22
N TYR A 246 -22.28 1.40 5.20
CA TYR A 246 -22.83 0.15 4.65
C TYR A 246 -23.59 0.47 3.37
N ILE A 247 -23.11 -0.02 2.22
CA ILE A 247 -23.73 0.24 0.91
C ILE A 247 -23.91 -1.06 0.14
N GLY A 248 -25.14 -1.35 -0.25
CA GLY A 248 -25.48 -2.47 -1.12
C GLY A 248 -26.44 -3.48 -0.48
N SER A 249 -26.27 -4.75 -0.80
CA SER A 249 -27.18 -5.81 -0.38
C SER A 249 -26.66 -6.52 0.86
N PHE A 250 -27.47 -6.60 1.91
CA PHE A 250 -27.10 -7.20 3.19
C PHE A 250 -28.14 -8.24 3.62
N TYR A 251 -27.66 -9.26 4.33
CA TYR A 251 -28.50 -10.08 5.20
C TYR A 251 -28.72 -9.29 6.49
N VAL A 252 -29.96 -8.98 6.82
CA VAL A 252 -30.33 -8.22 8.03
C VAL A 252 -31.18 -9.15 8.88
N GLN A 253 -30.82 -9.32 10.15
CA GLN A 253 -31.54 -10.23 11.02
C GLN A 253 -33.02 -9.83 11.15
N GLY A 254 -33.93 -10.75 10.83
CA GLY A 254 -35.38 -10.52 10.86
C GLY A 254 -35.97 -9.98 9.56
N TYR A 255 -35.14 -9.71 8.55
CA TYR A 255 -35.59 -9.13 7.28
C TYR A 255 -35.00 -9.88 6.08
N ASN A 256 -35.80 -10.04 5.03
CA ASN A 256 -35.38 -10.64 3.78
C ASN A 256 -35.14 -9.56 2.73
N ASN A 257 -34.17 -9.80 1.84
CA ASN A 257 -33.86 -8.95 0.70
C ASN A 257 -33.69 -7.46 1.06
N CYS A 258 -32.56 -7.10 1.68
CA CYS A 258 -32.34 -5.72 2.13
C CYS A 258 -31.31 -5.00 1.24
N SER A 259 -31.71 -3.84 0.71
CA SER A 259 -30.79 -2.80 0.23
C SER A 259 -30.45 -1.87 1.39
N VAL A 260 -29.17 -1.55 1.57
CA VAL A 260 -28.65 -0.75 2.69
C VAL A 260 -27.82 0.39 2.13
N TYR A 261 -28.09 1.61 2.58
CA TYR A 261 -27.43 2.86 2.21
C TYR A 261 -27.24 3.70 3.48
N VAL A 262 -26.35 3.25 4.35
CA VAL A 262 -26.27 3.72 5.74
C VAL A 262 -24.90 4.31 6.06
N HIS A 263 -24.89 5.52 6.61
CA HIS A 263 -23.82 6.09 7.41
C HIS A 263 -23.76 5.43 8.78
N ARG A 264 -22.62 4.81 9.10
CA ARG A 264 -22.43 4.04 10.33
C ARG A 264 -22.38 4.96 11.56
N ASN A 265 -22.91 4.46 12.68
CA ASN A 265 -22.90 5.13 13.98
C ASN A 265 -23.55 6.53 13.96
N ASN A 266 -24.56 6.71 13.11
CA ASN A 266 -25.22 7.99 12.90
C ASN A 266 -26.76 7.83 12.91
N PRO A 267 -27.35 7.46 14.07
CA PRO A 267 -28.80 7.32 14.17
C PRO A 267 -29.50 8.68 14.02
N PRO A 268 -30.79 8.71 13.62
CA PRO A 268 -31.67 7.56 13.38
C PRO A 268 -31.42 6.87 12.03
N TYR A 269 -32.04 5.71 11.82
CA TYR A 269 -32.04 4.96 10.56
C TYR A 269 -33.48 4.75 10.09
N ILE A 270 -33.72 4.83 8.78
CA ILE A 270 -35.03 4.65 8.17
C ILE A 270 -35.09 3.28 7.52
N PHE A 271 -36.15 2.53 7.84
CA PHE A 271 -36.54 1.29 7.18
C PHE A 271 -37.75 1.58 6.30
N VAL A 272 -37.59 1.40 4.99
CA VAL A 272 -38.65 1.50 4.01
C VAL A 272 -39.00 0.09 3.56
N THR A 273 -40.18 -0.39 3.94
CA THR A 273 -40.71 -1.68 3.50
C THR A 273 -41.41 -1.48 2.17
N LEU A 274 -40.86 -2.08 1.12
CA LEU A 274 -41.46 -2.15 -0.20
C LEU A 274 -42.09 -3.53 -0.41
N SER A 275 -42.84 -3.69 -1.51
CA SER A 275 -43.48 -4.96 -1.86
C SER A 275 -42.51 -6.12 -2.13
N ASP A 276 -41.28 -5.83 -2.59
CA ASP A 276 -40.28 -6.81 -3.01
C ASP A 276 -39.04 -6.89 -2.10
N ARG A 277 -38.75 -5.83 -1.35
CA ARG A 277 -37.52 -5.68 -0.55
C ARG A 277 -37.65 -4.62 0.54
N ILE A 278 -36.63 -4.52 1.37
CA ILE A 278 -36.50 -3.45 2.36
C ILE A 278 -35.32 -2.55 2.01
N VAL A 279 -35.54 -1.25 2.02
CA VAL A 279 -34.48 -0.25 1.85
C VAL A 279 -34.18 0.38 3.21
N ILE A 280 -32.94 0.25 3.66
CA ILE A 280 -32.46 0.85 4.92
C ILE A 280 -31.54 2.00 4.58
N LEU A 281 -31.81 3.19 5.08
CA LEU A 281 -31.00 4.38 4.77
C LEU A 281 -30.98 5.41 5.90
N ASN A 282 -30.00 6.30 5.87
CA ASN A 282 -29.97 7.53 6.68
C ASN A 282 -29.15 8.61 5.95
N GLY A 283 -29.32 9.85 6.39
CA GLY A 283 -28.44 10.95 6.00
C GLY A 283 -27.13 10.94 6.76
N ASP A 284 -26.22 11.83 6.37
CA ASP A 284 -24.98 12.13 7.07
C ASP A 284 -25.19 12.97 8.35
N THR A 285 -26.39 13.50 8.57
CA THR A 285 -26.81 14.07 9.86
C THR A 285 -28.19 13.60 10.29
N PRO A 286 -28.51 13.64 11.60
CA PRO A 286 -29.85 13.32 12.10
C PRO A 286 -30.95 14.19 11.48
N GLU A 287 -30.70 15.48 11.27
CA GLU A 287 -31.66 16.43 10.69
C GLU A 287 -31.96 16.08 9.24
N LYS A 288 -30.93 15.67 8.48
CA LYS A 288 -31.09 15.21 7.10
C LYS A 288 -31.82 13.87 7.03
N THR A 289 -31.60 13.00 8.02
CA THR A 289 -32.38 11.77 8.13
C THR A 289 -33.84 12.07 8.44
N GLU A 290 -34.13 13.03 9.31
CA GLU A 290 -35.50 13.44 9.60
C GLU A 290 -36.21 14.01 8.36
N SER A 291 -35.51 14.83 7.56
CA SER A 291 -36.09 15.35 6.32
C SER A 291 -36.41 14.25 5.31
N TYR A 292 -35.58 13.21 5.22
CA TYR A 292 -35.86 12.03 4.41
C TYR A 292 -37.08 11.25 4.90
N TYR A 293 -37.22 11.08 6.22
CA TYR A 293 -38.37 10.39 6.79
C TYR A 293 -39.67 11.12 6.43
N LEU A 294 -39.72 12.44 6.66
CA LEU A 294 -40.90 13.25 6.33
C LEU A 294 -41.24 13.20 4.83
N LEU A 295 -40.24 13.16 3.97
CA LEU A 295 -40.41 13.07 2.51
C LEU A 295 -40.91 11.70 2.04
N LEU A 296 -40.62 10.62 2.78
CA LEU A 296 -41.08 9.26 2.47
C LEU A 296 -42.46 8.94 3.04
N THR A 297 -42.95 9.75 3.98
CA THR A 297 -44.26 9.56 4.65
C THR A 297 -45.37 10.48 4.15
N GLN A 298 -45.08 11.36 3.19
CA GLN A 298 -46.07 12.20 2.51
C GLN A 298 -46.84 11.42 1.45
#